data_AF-I4ZAE8-F1
#
_entry.id   AF-I4ZAE8-F1
#
_cell.length_a   1.000
_cell.length_b   1.000
_cell.length_c   1.000
_cell.angle_alpha   90.00
_cell.angle_beta   90.00
_cell.angle_gamma   90.00
#
_symmetry.space_group_name_H-M   'P 1'
#
loop_
_entity.id
_entity.type
_entity.pdbx_description
1 polymer ?
#
loop_
_entity_poly.entity_id
_entity_poly.type
_entity_poly.pdbx_seq_one_letter_code
_entity_poly.pdbx_strand_id
1 'polypeptide(L)'
;MNTPEQLSEHFSLSEMLQSGVAVRFGIDNLPEDVASANISASDVKKNLRFLCRTVLEPLRQRVGRVLITSGYRTEALNKLVKGVANSQHLFGEAADIYVSDAHQCQKYAKIITELTDFDQLILEPIHSKEKHWLHVSISRRHKNRHQIIGL
;
A
#
# COMPACT_ATOMS: atom_id res chain seq x y z
N MET A 1 -9.00 -26.61 4.28
CA MET A 1 -8.10 -25.43 4.37
C MET A 1 -8.80 -24.30 3.65
N ASN A 2 -9.18 -23.23 4.34
CA ASN A 2 -9.80 -22.08 3.67
C ASN A 2 -8.73 -21.37 2.85
N THR A 3 -8.93 -21.28 1.54
CA THR A 3 -8.09 -20.46 0.67
C THR A 3 -8.14 -19.01 1.15
N PRO A 4 -6.99 -18.32 1.28
CA PRO A 4 -6.98 -16.91 1.67
C PRO A 4 -7.84 -16.07 0.70
N GLU A 5 -8.56 -15.08 1.23
CA GLU A 5 -9.39 -14.19 0.42
C GLU A 5 -8.49 -13.45 -0.59
N GLN A 6 -8.63 -13.74 -1.88
CA GLN A 6 -7.86 -13.06 -2.93
C GLN A 6 -8.42 -11.66 -3.21
N LEU A 7 -7.54 -10.67 -3.36
CA LEU A 7 -7.86 -9.31 -3.77
C LEU A 7 -7.69 -9.12 -5.29
N SER A 8 -6.64 -9.72 -5.85
CA SER A 8 -6.40 -9.88 -7.29
C SER A 8 -5.85 -11.28 -7.58
N GLU A 9 -5.38 -11.54 -8.80
CA GLU A 9 -4.80 -12.83 -9.18
C GLU A 9 -3.64 -13.21 -8.26
N HIS A 10 -2.80 -12.23 -7.93
CA HIS A 10 -1.54 -12.47 -7.24
C HIS A 10 -1.43 -11.94 -5.81
N PHE A 11 -2.39 -11.12 -5.36
CA PHE A 11 -2.38 -10.50 -4.04
C PHE A 11 -3.57 -10.93 -3.20
N SER A 12 -3.31 -11.27 -1.93
CA SER A 12 -4.32 -11.73 -0.97
C SER A 12 -4.66 -10.66 0.07
N LEU A 13 -5.81 -10.78 0.73
CA LEU A 13 -6.18 -9.90 1.84
C LEU A 13 -5.18 -10.06 2.99
N SER A 14 -4.81 -11.29 3.35
CA SER A 14 -3.83 -11.54 4.42
C SER A 14 -2.49 -10.85 4.17
N GLU A 15 -2.02 -10.82 2.92
CA GLU A 15 -0.80 -10.11 2.54
C GLU A 15 -0.93 -8.60 2.76
N MET A 16 -2.07 -8.00 2.42
CA MET A 16 -2.32 -6.57 2.65
C MET A 16 -2.53 -6.20 4.12
N LEU A 17 -2.91 -7.15 4.98
CA LEU A 17 -3.06 -6.93 6.42
C LEU A 17 -1.78 -7.24 7.19
N GLN A 18 -0.79 -7.88 6.57
CA GLN A 18 0.44 -8.23 7.24
C GLN A 18 1.37 -7.02 7.41
N SER A 19 2.00 -6.94 8.58
CA SER A 19 3.07 -5.99 8.86
C SER A 19 4.06 -6.60 9.84
N GLY A 20 5.35 -6.52 9.54
CA GLY A 20 6.40 -7.00 10.45
C GLY A 20 6.37 -6.27 11.81
N VAL A 21 5.96 -5.00 11.81
CA VAL A 21 5.76 -4.23 13.04
C VAL A 21 4.56 -4.74 13.83
N ALA A 22 3.43 -4.99 13.17
CA ALA A 22 2.26 -5.55 13.83
C ALA A 22 2.56 -6.90 14.52
N VAL A 23 3.25 -7.79 13.80
CA VAL A 23 3.70 -9.09 14.36
C VAL A 23 4.62 -8.88 15.57
N ARG A 24 5.63 -8.01 15.45
CA ARG A 24 6.59 -7.75 16.52
C ARG A 24 5.95 -7.22 17.80
N PHE A 25 4.87 -6.44 17.68
CA PHE A 25 4.20 -5.79 18.80
C PHE A 25 2.85 -6.43 19.17
N GLY A 26 2.49 -7.57 18.55
CA GLY A 26 1.24 -8.26 18.83
C GLY A 26 -0.02 -7.44 18.51
N ILE A 27 0.06 -6.56 17.51
CA ILE A 27 -1.08 -5.75 17.07
C ILE A 27 -1.90 -6.56 16.07
N ASP A 28 -3.19 -6.70 16.34
CA ASP A 28 -4.14 -7.25 15.37
C ASP A 28 -4.46 -6.18 14.31
N ASN A 29 -4.02 -6.41 13.07
CA ASN A 29 -4.11 -5.42 11.99
C ASN A 29 -5.31 -5.71 11.07
N LEU A 30 -6.49 -5.80 11.66
CA LEU A 30 -7.73 -6.09 10.93
C LEU A 30 -8.47 -4.80 10.56
N PRO A 31 -9.15 -4.75 9.40
CA PRO A 31 -9.97 -3.61 9.03
C PRO A 31 -11.05 -3.30 10.06
N GLU A 32 -11.05 -2.05 10.52
CA GLU A 32 -12.06 -1.46 11.41
C GLU A 32 -12.81 -0.33 10.69
N ASP A 33 -13.94 0.09 11.26
CA ASP A 33 -14.67 1.26 10.79
C ASP A 33 -13.87 2.54 11.11
N VAL A 34 -13.64 3.36 10.10
CA VAL A 34 -12.91 4.62 10.20
C VAL A 34 -13.91 5.77 10.23
N ALA A 35 -14.46 6.02 11.41
CA ALA A 35 -15.53 7.00 11.62
C ALA A 35 -15.18 8.40 11.11
N SER A 36 -13.92 8.83 11.27
CA SER A 36 -13.43 10.15 10.84
C SER A 36 -13.50 10.38 9.32
N ALA A 37 -13.54 9.30 8.53
CA ALA A 37 -13.62 9.35 7.08
C ALA A 37 -14.94 8.78 6.53
N ASN A 38 -15.86 8.33 7.40
CA ASN A 38 -17.08 7.60 7.03
C ASN A 38 -16.80 6.38 6.12
N ILE A 39 -15.78 5.59 6.49
CA ILE A 39 -15.35 4.39 5.74
C ILE A 39 -15.60 3.19 6.63
N SER A 40 -16.38 2.20 6.17
CA SER A 40 -16.55 0.95 6.90
C SER A 40 -15.38 -0.02 6.70
N ALA A 41 -15.23 -1.02 7.56
CA ALA A 41 -14.29 -2.12 7.36
C ALA A 41 -14.47 -2.83 6.00
N SER A 42 -15.72 -2.89 5.49
CA SER A 42 -16.03 -3.41 4.15
C SER A 42 -15.48 -2.51 3.05
N ASP A 43 -15.54 -1.19 3.22
CA ASP A 43 -15.00 -0.24 2.26
C ASP A 43 -13.47 -0.26 2.23
N VAL A 44 -12.80 -0.45 3.37
CA VAL A 44 -11.35 -0.72 3.43
C VAL A 44 -10.99 -1.92 2.55
N LYS A 45 -11.72 -3.04 2.67
CA LYS A 45 -11.47 -4.21 1.80
C LYS A 45 -11.71 -3.92 0.32
N LYS A 46 -12.75 -3.15 -0.03
CA LYS A 46 -12.99 -2.72 -1.42
C LYS A 46 -11.86 -1.83 -1.94
N ASN A 47 -11.31 -0.96 -1.10
CA ASN A 47 -10.19 -0.09 -1.45
C ASN A 47 -8.90 -0.91 -1.66
N LEU A 48 -8.61 -1.86 -0.77
CA LEU A 48 -7.46 -2.76 -0.94
C LEU A 48 -7.57 -3.58 -2.23
N ARG A 49 -8.79 -4.06 -2.54
CA ARG A 49 -9.09 -4.77 -3.79
C ARG A 49 -8.83 -3.89 -5.01
N PHE A 50 -9.21 -2.62 -4.94
CA PHE A 50 -8.98 -1.65 -6.00
C PHE A 50 -7.50 -1.34 -6.17
N LEU A 51 -6.77 -1.09 -5.08
CA LEU A 51 -5.31 -0.92 -5.08
C LEU A 51 -4.60 -2.11 -5.73
N CYS A 52 -4.96 -3.34 -5.32
CA CYS A 52 -4.36 -4.54 -5.89
C CYS A 52 -4.62 -4.64 -7.39
N ARG A 53 -5.86 -4.46 -7.85
CA ARG A 53 -6.23 -4.63 -9.26
C ARG A 53 -5.71 -3.52 -10.16
N THR A 54 -5.71 -2.28 -9.69
CA THR A 54 -5.38 -1.12 -10.51
C THR A 54 -3.89 -0.83 -10.55
N VAL A 55 -3.16 -1.12 -9.45
CA VAL A 55 -1.75 -0.73 -9.30
C VAL A 55 -0.82 -1.94 -9.16
N LEU A 56 -1.06 -2.77 -8.14
CA LEU A 56 -0.09 -3.82 -7.78
C LEU A 56 -0.05 -4.97 -8.79
N GLU A 57 -1.20 -5.36 -9.33
CA GLU A 57 -1.35 -6.44 -10.30
C GLU A 57 -0.67 -6.09 -11.64
N PRO A 58 -0.91 -4.93 -12.27
CA PRO A 58 -0.14 -4.50 -13.45
C PRO A 58 1.37 -4.43 -13.21
N LEU A 59 1.80 -3.94 -12.04
CA LEU A 59 3.23 -3.92 -11.68
C LEU A 59 3.78 -5.35 -11.65
N ARG A 60 3.11 -6.26 -10.93
CA ARG A 60 3.52 -7.67 -10.77
C ARG A 60 3.58 -8.40 -12.10
N GLN A 61 2.63 -8.18 -13.00
CA GLN A 61 2.66 -8.74 -14.36
C GLN A 61 3.90 -8.28 -15.14
N ARG A 62 4.44 -7.10 -14.85
CA ARG A 62 5.61 -6.55 -15.55
C ARG A 62 6.96 -6.91 -14.95
N VAL A 63 7.02 -7.10 -13.63
CA VAL A 63 8.29 -7.27 -12.90
C VAL A 63 8.43 -8.60 -12.17
N GLY A 64 7.39 -9.43 -12.18
CA GLY A 64 7.33 -10.65 -11.38
C GLY A 64 7.00 -10.34 -9.92
N ARG A 65 7.65 -11.04 -8.98
CA ARG A 65 7.34 -10.93 -7.56
C ARG A 65 7.51 -9.49 -7.05
N VAL A 66 6.49 -8.98 -6.37
CA VAL A 66 6.48 -7.69 -5.66
C VAL A 66 6.31 -7.99 -4.17
N LEU A 67 7.21 -7.50 -3.32
CA LEU A 67 7.16 -7.73 -1.87
C LEU A 67 6.46 -6.57 -1.18
N ILE A 68 5.27 -6.83 -0.63
CA ILE A 68 4.50 -5.86 0.14
C ILE A 68 4.91 -5.96 1.61
N THR A 69 5.34 -4.85 2.20
CA THR A 69 5.73 -4.80 3.62
C THR A 69 4.62 -4.27 4.52
N SER A 70 3.70 -3.48 3.95
CA SER A 70 2.53 -2.98 4.65
C SER A 70 1.45 -2.56 3.66
N GLY A 71 0.23 -3.07 3.79
CA GLY A 71 -0.96 -2.58 3.09
C GLY A 71 -1.82 -1.73 4.02
N TYR A 72 -2.93 -2.26 4.51
CA TYR A 72 -3.74 -1.57 5.52
C TYR A 72 -2.97 -1.39 6.84
N ARG A 73 -3.28 -0.31 7.57
CA ARG A 73 -2.83 -0.10 8.95
C ARG A 73 -4.03 0.29 9.82
N THR A 74 -4.21 -0.35 10.96
CA THR A 74 -5.06 0.19 12.04
C THR A 74 -4.48 1.50 12.56
N GLU A 75 -5.28 2.29 13.27
CA GLU A 75 -4.78 3.52 13.89
C GLU A 75 -3.61 3.25 14.85
N ALA A 76 -3.71 2.17 15.64
CA ALA A 76 -2.67 1.77 16.59
C ALA A 76 -1.36 1.46 15.87
N LEU A 77 -1.41 0.66 14.80
CA LEU A 77 -0.23 0.36 13.99
C LEU A 77 0.34 1.62 13.33
N ASN A 78 -0.53 2.45 12.74
CA ASN A 78 -0.12 3.67 12.08
C ASN A 78 0.59 4.64 13.04
N LYS A 79 0.06 4.83 14.25
CA LYS A 79 0.70 5.64 15.31
C LYS A 79 2.05 5.06 15.72
N LEU A 80 2.15 3.73 15.87
CA LEU A 80 3.38 3.05 16.27
C LEU A 80 4.51 3.26 15.24
N VAL A 81 4.20 3.24 13.95
CA VAL A 81 5.18 3.51 12.87
C VAL A 81 5.34 5.01 12.58
N LYS A 82 4.79 5.89 13.42
CA LYS A 82 4.83 7.35 13.27
C LYS A 82 4.22 7.85 11.95
N GLY A 83 3.23 7.14 11.43
CA GLY A 83 2.48 7.55 10.25
C GLY A 83 1.61 8.78 10.53
N VAL A 84 1.32 9.54 9.47
CA VAL A 84 0.45 10.73 9.55
C VAL A 84 -1.02 10.34 9.82
N ALA A 85 -1.76 11.23 10.49
CA ALA A 85 -3.12 10.96 10.97
C ALA A 85 -4.14 10.67 9.86
N ASN A 86 -3.93 11.22 8.66
CA ASN A 86 -4.77 11.02 7.48
C ASN A 86 -4.11 10.13 6.42
N SER A 87 -3.23 9.22 6.85
CA SER A 87 -2.54 8.29 5.94
C SER A 87 -3.53 7.42 5.17
N GLN A 88 -3.30 7.24 3.86
CA GLN A 88 -4.13 6.38 3.02
C GLN A 88 -4.06 4.89 3.39
N HIS A 89 -3.04 4.47 4.16
CA HIS A 89 -3.01 3.11 4.73
C HIS A 89 -4.18 2.84 5.68
N LEU A 90 -4.65 3.86 6.41
CA LEU A 90 -5.80 3.74 7.32
C LEU A 90 -7.10 3.45 6.56
N PHE A 91 -7.14 3.76 5.26
CA PHE A 91 -8.34 3.64 4.43
C PHE A 91 -8.27 2.45 3.46
N GLY A 92 -7.21 1.64 3.53
CA GLY A 92 -6.95 0.55 2.58
C GLY A 92 -6.60 1.04 1.17
N GLU A 93 -6.07 2.26 1.06
CA GLU A 93 -5.81 2.94 -0.21
C GLU A 93 -4.32 2.97 -0.58
N ALA A 94 -3.44 2.41 0.24
CA ALA A 94 -2.00 2.46 0.02
C ALA A 94 -1.28 1.15 0.38
N ALA A 95 -0.10 0.96 -0.22
CA ALA A 95 0.83 -0.11 0.08
C ALA A 95 2.28 0.39 0.02
N ASP A 96 3.10 -0.16 0.91
CA ASP A 96 4.54 0.02 0.93
C ASP A 96 5.19 -1.21 0.28
N ILE A 97 5.88 -0.98 -0.83
CA ILE A 97 6.59 -2.01 -1.59
C ILE A 97 8.06 -1.98 -1.18
N TYR A 98 8.62 -3.10 -0.75
CA TYR A 98 10.06 -3.20 -0.52
C TYR A 98 10.83 -3.13 -1.83
N VAL A 99 11.92 -2.38 -1.82
CA VAL A 99 12.89 -2.29 -2.92
C VAL A 99 14.31 -2.51 -2.40
N SER A 100 15.13 -3.25 -3.14
CA SER A 100 16.52 -3.57 -2.78
C SER A 100 17.47 -2.40 -2.97
N ASP A 101 17.17 -1.54 -3.94
CA ASP A 101 18.03 -0.43 -4.35
C ASP A 101 17.24 0.65 -5.12
N ALA A 102 17.92 1.76 -5.39
CA ALA A 102 17.36 2.90 -6.10
C ALA A 102 16.95 2.58 -7.55
N HIS A 103 17.66 1.67 -8.23
CA HIS A 103 17.36 1.31 -9.61
C HIS A 103 16.06 0.49 -9.70
N GLN A 104 15.85 -0.46 -8.79
CA GLN A 104 14.58 -1.17 -8.66
C GLN A 104 13.43 -0.21 -8.32
N CYS A 105 13.66 0.70 -7.37
CA CYS A 105 12.69 1.74 -6.99
C CYS A 105 12.25 2.59 -8.18
N GLN A 106 13.21 3.11 -8.95
CA GLN A 106 12.95 3.90 -10.15
C GLN A 106 12.24 3.10 -11.24
N LYS A 107 12.65 1.84 -11.46
CA LYS A 107 11.99 0.94 -12.41
C LYS A 107 10.52 0.73 -12.07
N TYR A 108 10.22 0.47 -10.79
CA TYR A 108 8.84 0.25 -10.34
C TYR A 108 8.02 1.54 -10.44
N ALA A 109 8.56 2.66 -9.96
CA ALA A 109 7.91 3.96 -10.07
C ALA A 109 7.56 4.29 -11.53
N LYS A 110 8.52 4.11 -12.45
CA LYS A 110 8.30 4.31 -13.89
C LYS A 110 7.14 3.46 -14.43
N ILE A 111 7.14 2.17 -14.15
CA ILE A 111 6.10 1.24 -14.60
C ILE A 111 4.73 1.66 -14.07
N ILE A 112 4.63 2.02 -12.79
CA ILE A 112 3.37 2.47 -12.19
C ILE A 112 2.89 3.75 -12.88
N THR A 113 3.78 4.73 -13.08
CA THR A 113 3.43 6.01 -13.71
C THR A 113 3.00 5.89 -15.17
N GLU A 114 3.51 4.89 -15.89
CA GLU A 114 3.20 4.67 -17.32
C GLU A 114 1.97 3.80 -17.54
N LEU A 115 1.66 2.88 -16.62
CA LEU A 115 0.65 1.83 -16.85
C LEU A 115 -0.60 1.94 -15.98
N THR A 116 -0.57 2.73 -14.91
CA THR A 116 -1.62 2.70 -13.88
C THR A 116 -2.06 4.10 -13.49
N ASP A 117 -3.31 4.22 -13.04
CA ASP A 117 -3.76 5.40 -12.28
C ASP A 117 -3.24 5.28 -10.84
N PHE A 118 -2.83 6.39 -10.24
CA PHE A 118 -2.32 6.43 -8.87
C PHE A 118 -2.49 7.83 -8.27
N ASP A 119 -2.62 7.88 -6.96
CA ASP A 119 -2.78 9.14 -6.23
C ASP A 119 -1.42 9.71 -5.82
N GLN A 120 -0.62 8.95 -5.06
CA GLN A 120 0.73 9.33 -4.66
C GLN A 120 1.71 8.17 -4.85
N LEU A 121 2.94 8.52 -5.26
CA LEU A 121 4.12 7.68 -5.23
C LEU A 121 5.20 8.37 -4.41
N ILE A 122 5.70 7.71 -3.36
CA ILE A 122 6.74 8.27 -2.49
C ILE A 122 7.92 7.31 -2.43
N LEU A 123 9.09 7.80 -2.84
CA LEU A 123 10.34 7.04 -2.82
C LEU A 123 11.03 7.26 -1.47
N GLU A 124 10.89 6.28 -0.58
CA GLU A 124 11.30 6.40 0.82
C GLU A 124 12.62 5.67 1.10
N PRO A 125 13.52 6.27 1.90
CA PRO A 125 13.41 7.61 2.52
C PRO A 125 13.60 8.76 1.51
N ILE A 126 12.81 9.83 1.66
CA ILE A 126 12.77 10.97 0.71
C ILE A 126 14.15 11.61 0.52
N HIS A 127 14.91 11.80 1.59
CA HIS A 127 16.22 12.50 1.57
C HIS A 127 17.44 11.56 1.45
N SER A 128 17.22 10.32 1.03
CA SER A 128 18.28 9.33 0.84
C SER A 128 18.40 8.92 -0.62
N LYS A 129 19.65 8.68 -1.08
CA LYS A 129 19.91 7.98 -2.36
C LYS A 129 19.59 6.50 -2.25
N GLU A 130 19.77 5.92 -1.07
CA GLU A 130 19.38 4.53 -0.77
C GLU A 130 17.89 4.51 -0.47
N LYS A 131 17.11 3.97 -1.40
CA LYS A 131 15.66 3.77 -1.26
C LYS A 131 15.41 2.37 -0.74
N HIS A 132 14.48 2.25 0.20
CA HIS A 132 14.10 0.98 0.83
C HIS A 132 12.63 0.65 0.59
N TRP A 133 11.79 1.68 0.39
CA TRP A 133 10.38 1.51 0.10
C TRP A 133 9.95 2.39 -1.07
N LEU A 134 9.03 1.84 -1.87
CA LEU A 134 8.18 2.61 -2.76
C LEU A 134 6.77 2.56 -2.18
N HIS A 135 6.36 3.65 -1.54
CA HIS A 135 4.98 3.84 -1.14
C HIS A 135 4.15 4.20 -2.37
N VAL A 136 3.01 3.53 -2.53
CA VAL A 136 2.03 3.86 -3.57
C VAL A 136 0.62 3.91 -2.99
N SER A 137 -0.17 4.88 -3.43
CA SER A 137 -1.57 5.00 -3.08
C SER A 137 -2.48 5.22 -4.28
N ILE A 138 -3.76 4.90 -4.13
CA ILE A 138 -4.83 5.21 -5.07
C ILE A 138 -6.14 5.40 -4.31
N SER A 139 -6.96 6.37 -4.73
CA SER A 139 -8.21 6.70 -4.06
C SER A 139 -9.42 6.47 -4.95
N ARG A 140 -10.51 6.02 -4.34
CA ARG A 140 -11.85 6.02 -4.94
C ARG A 140 -12.72 7.16 -4.42
N ARG A 141 -12.23 7.88 -3.41
CA ARG A 141 -12.97 8.92 -2.68
C ARG A 141 -12.79 10.31 -3.30
N HIS A 142 -11.73 10.49 -4.10
CA HIS A 142 -11.44 11.73 -4.80
C HIS A 142 -10.64 11.45 -6.07
N LYS A 143 -10.45 12.49 -6.90
CA LYS A 143 -9.58 12.40 -8.07
C LYS A 143 -8.13 12.12 -7.64
N ASN A 144 -7.48 11.19 -8.33
CA ASN A 144 -6.09 10.82 -8.10
C ASN A 144 -5.14 11.93 -8.56
N ARG A 145 -4.23 12.32 -7.66
CA ARG A 145 -3.35 13.49 -7.83
C ARG A 145 -2.14 13.26 -8.73
N HIS A 146 -1.76 11.99 -8.97
CA HIS A 146 -0.55 11.62 -9.72
C HIS A 146 0.73 12.27 -9.16
N GLN A 147 0.80 12.43 -7.84
CA GLN A 147 1.92 13.12 -7.19
C GLN A 147 3.09 12.16 -6.98
N ILE A 148 4.30 12.59 -7.35
CA ILE A 148 5.53 11.85 -7.10
C ILE A 148 6.40 12.65 -6.13
N ILE A 149 6.89 12.01 -5.07
CA ILE A 149 7.70 12.62 -4.01
C ILE A 149 8.98 11.80 -3.80
N GLY A 150 10.11 12.47 -3.56
CA GLY A 150 11.39 11.82 -3.26
C GLY A 150 12.23 11.43 -4.47
N LEU A 151 11.96 12.05 -5.63
CA LEU A 151 12.87 12.11 -6.79
C LEU A 151 14.10 12.96 -6.49
#